data_AF-A0A0Q4LIB3-F1
#
_entry.id   AF-A0A0Q4LIB3-F1
#
_cell.length_a   1.000
_cell.length_b   1.000
_cell.length_c   1.000
_cell.angle_alpha   90.00
_cell.angle_beta   90.00
_cell.angle_gamma   90.00
#
_symmetry.space_group_name_H-M   'P 1'
#
loop_
_entity.id
_entity.type
_entity.pdbx_description
1 polymer ?
#
loop_
_entity_poly.entity_id
_entity_poly.type
_entity_poly.pdbx_seq_one_letter_code
_entity_poly.pdbx_strand_id
1 'polypeptide(L)'
;MAQTNKFSNLYKMKRLIFFFSLCLLLSTAVLAQNTEVWVVRHAEKDKSNPEDKDPNLSDEGRIRAGDLATFLKNVKFDVGYSTAYKRTHQTLDSLIIPKVINYTDPKSLADSVKKNYSGKTVIVAAHSNTVLEIIEAFGGKRPMEMLTDDDYDYIFRLTVKDDKAKVKKDQYGRPHHL
;
A
#
# COMPACT_ATOMS: atom_id res chain seq x y z
N MET A 1 -20.22 -39.61 -50.88
CA MET A 1 -19.06 -39.17 -50.05
C MET A 1 -19.03 -37.66 -49.73
N ALA A 2 -19.83 -36.79 -50.36
CA ALA A 2 -19.73 -35.33 -50.10
C ALA A 2 -20.45 -34.83 -48.83
N GLN A 3 -21.45 -35.56 -48.32
CA GLN A 3 -22.33 -35.10 -47.24
C GLN A 3 -21.68 -35.22 -45.85
N THR A 4 -20.84 -36.24 -45.64
CA THR A 4 -20.15 -36.52 -44.37
C THR A 4 -19.10 -35.45 -43.99
N ASN A 5 -18.42 -34.86 -44.97
CA ASN A 5 -17.41 -33.82 -44.76
C ASN A 5 -18.00 -32.48 -44.29
N LYS A 6 -19.29 -32.21 -44.58
CA LYS A 6 -19.95 -30.97 -44.19
C LYS A 6 -20.34 -30.98 -42.71
N PHE A 7 -20.78 -32.13 -42.20
CA PHE A 7 -21.11 -32.32 -40.79
C PHE A 7 -19.87 -32.30 -39.88
N SER A 8 -18.74 -32.87 -40.31
CA SER A 8 -17.48 -32.83 -39.56
C SER A 8 -16.89 -31.41 -39.45
N ASN A 9 -16.98 -30.62 -40.53
CA ASN A 9 -16.53 -29.23 -40.52
C ASN A 9 -17.41 -28.35 -39.63
N LEU A 10 -18.72 -28.60 -39.58
CA LEU A 10 -19.64 -27.87 -38.71
C LEU A 10 -19.35 -28.13 -37.22
N TYR A 11 -19.01 -29.37 -36.85
CA TYR A 11 -18.59 -29.71 -35.47
C TYR A 11 -17.24 -29.08 -35.09
N LYS A 12 -16.26 -29.04 -36.02
CA LYS A 12 -14.98 -28.35 -35.82
C LYS A 12 -15.16 -26.84 -35.63
N MET A 13 -15.99 -26.19 -36.44
CA MET A 13 -16.27 -24.75 -36.31
C MET A 13 -17.00 -24.42 -35.00
N LYS A 14 -17.97 -25.23 -34.56
CA LYS A 14 -18.65 -25.04 -33.27
C LYS A 14 -17.70 -25.21 -32.07
N ARG A 15 -16.80 -26.19 -32.11
CA ARG A 15 -15.73 -26.36 -31.10
C ARG A 15 -14.76 -25.17 -31.08
N LEU A 16 -14.41 -24.64 -32.25
CA LEU A 16 -13.51 -23.49 -32.36
C LEU A 16 -14.16 -22.20 -31.82
N ILE A 17 -15.44 -21.97 -32.14
CA ILE A 17 -16.23 -20.84 -31.62
C ILE A 17 -16.41 -20.96 -30.10
N PHE A 18 -16.65 -22.17 -29.57
CA PHE A 18 -16.74 -22.40 -28.13
C PHE A 18 -15.40 -22.15 -27.41
N PHE A 19 -14.28 -22.60 -27.99
CA PHE A 19 -12.94 -22.31 -27.45
C PHE A 19 -12.59 -20.82 -27.50
N PHE A 20 -12.94 -20.13 -28.59
CA PHE A 20 -12.71 -18.69 -28.75
C PHE A 20 -13.58 -17.87 -27.78
N SER A 21 -14.83 -18.28 -27.57
CA SER A 21 -15.73 -17.69 -26.57
C SER A 21 -15.26 -17.93 -25.13
N LEU A 22 -14.63 -19.08 -24.84
CA LEU A 22 -14.08 -19.38 -23.52
C LEU A 22 -12.81 -18.57 -23.22
N CYS A 23 -11.93 -18.38 -24.21
CA CYS A 23 -10.78 -17.47 -24.09
C CYS A 23 -11.20 -16.01 -23.91
N LEU A 24 -12.27 -15.55 -24.58
CA LEU A 24 -12.75 -14.18 -24.47
C LEU A 24 -13.33 -13.87 -23.08
N LEU A 25 -13.90 -14.87 -22.39
CA LEU A 25 -14.41 -14.77 -21.02
C LEU A 25 -13.30 -14.77 -19.95
N LEU A 26 -12.13 -15.33 -20.24
CA LEU A 26 -10.95 -15.28 -19.36
C LEU A 26 -10.23 -13.91 -19.42
N SER A 27 -10.34 -13.20 -20.54
CA SER A 27 -9.69 -11.89 -20.75
C SER A 27 -10.36 -10.72 -19.99
N THR A 28 -11.63 -10.84 -19.61
CA THR A 28 -12.38 -9.78 -18.91
C THR A 28 -12.22 -9.83 -17.38
N ALA A 29 -11.55 -10.85 -16.85
CA ALA A 29 -11.28 -11.00 -15.41
C ALA A 29 -10.16 -10.07 -14.89
N VAL A 30 -9.50 -9.30 -15.76
CA VAL A 30 -8.71 -8.12 -15.36
C VAL A 30 -9.65 -6.96 -15.04
N LEU A 31 -10.58 -7.20 -14.12
CA LEU A 31 -11.27 -6.14 -13.41
C LEU A 31 -10.22 -5.45 -12.54
N ALA A 32 -10.11 -4.12 -12.67
CA ALA A 32 -9.20 -3.27 -11.92
C ALA A 32 -9.22 -3.64 -10.43
N GLN A 33 -8.19 -4.38 -9.98
CA GLN A 33 -8.01 -4.72 -8.58
C GLN A 33 -7.66 -3.42 -7.84
N ASN A 34 -8.27 -3.20 -6.68
CA ASN A 34 -7.96 -2.05 -5.86
C ASN A 34 -6.51 -2.15 -5.37
N THR A 35 -5.79 -1.03 -5.35
CA THR A 35 -4.50 -0.94 -4.65
C THR A 35 -4.78 -0.59 -3.19
N GLU A 36 -4.23 -1.36 -2.26
CA GLU A 36 -4.32 -1.08 -0.83
C GLU A 36 -3.02 -0.37 -0.38
N VAL A 37 -3.13 0.86 0.09
CA VAL A 37 -2.00 1.64 0.60
C VAL A 37 -2.17 1.87 2.08
N TRP A 38 -1.23 1.37 2.88
CA TRP A 38 -1.15 1.60 4.30
C TRP A 38 -0.15 2.73 4.55
N VAL A 39 -0.53 3.71 5.35
CA VAL A 39 0.30 4.88 5.66
C VAL A 39 0.40 5.02 7.16
N VAL A 40 1.62 5.10 7.66
CA VAL A 40 1.95 5.39 9.05
C VAL A 40 2.92 6.55 9.11
N ARG A 41 2.90 7.27 10.23
CA ARG A 41 4.03 8.10 10.63
C ARG A 41 5.16 7.18 11.11
N HIS A 42 6.42 7.61 10.97
CA HIS A 42 7.54 6.95 11.64
C HIS A 42 7.29 6.84 13.16
N ALA A 43 7.79 5.79 13.79
CA ALA A 43 7.75 5.61 15.24
C ALA A 43 8.65 6.61 15.99
N GLU A 44 8.57 6.62 17.32
CA GLU A 44 9.26 7.57 18.20
C GLU A 44 10.77 7.62 17.92
N LYS A 45 11.29 8.83 17.68
CA LYS A 45 12.72 9.05 17.45
C LYS A 45 13.48 9.22 18.76
N ASP A 46 14.74 8.83 18.77
CA ASP A 46 15.67 9.19 19.83
C ASP A 46 15.86 10.72 19.85
N LYS A 47 15.65 11.33 21.02
CA LYS A 47 15.79 12.77 21.27
C LYS A 47 16.94 13.07 22.23
N SER A 48 17.77 12.09 22.57
CA SER A 48 18.88 12.22 23.53
C SER A 48 19.98 13.18 23.07
N ASN A 49 20.22 13.27 21.76
CA ASN A 49 21.15 14.22 21.15
C ASN A 49 20.41 15.23 20.25
N PRO A 50 20.20 16.49 20.68
CA PRO A 50 19.54 17.52 19.88
C PRO A 50 20.26 17.90 18.58
N GLU A 51 21.57 17.63 18.48
CA GLU A 51 22.36 17.93 17.28
C GLU A 51 22.24 16.86 16.20
N ASP A 52 21.75 15.66 16.54
CA ASP A 52 21.52 14.62 15.55
C ASP A 52 20.30 14.98 14.67
N LYS A 53 20.57 15.28 13.40
CA LYS A 53 19.53 15.63 12.41
C LYS A 53 18.84 14.41 11.80
N ASP A 54 19.40 13.21 11.98
CA ASP A 54 18.81 11.96 11.52
C ASP A 54 18.95 10.87 12.60
N PRO A 55 18.25 11.07 13.74
CA PRO A 55 18.30 10.14 14.85
C PRO A 55 17.62 8.82 14.49
N ASN A 56 18.10 7.76 15.14
CA ASN A 56 17.43 6.46 15.12
C ASN A 56 16.09 6.51 15.87
N LEU A 57 15.33 5.42 15.84
CA LEU A 57 14.22 5.20 16.76
C LEU A 57 14.73 5.10 18.21
N SER A 58 13.91 5.60 19.14
CA SER A 58 14.09 5.35 20.57
C SER A 58 13.74 3.90 20.92
N ASP A 59 13.95 3.49 22.16
CA ASP A 59 13.48 2.18 22.65
C ASP A 59 11.97 2.02 22.50
N GLU A 60 11.21 3.07 22.84
CA GLU A 60 9.75 3.12 22.64
C GLU A 60 9.39 3.01 21.16
N GLY A 61 10.13 3.68 20.27
CA GLY A 61 9.91 3.62 18.83
C GLY A 61 10.17 2.23 18.26
N ARG A 62 11.19 1.52 18.76
CA ARG A 62 11.45 0.12 18.38
C ARG A 62 10.34 -0.83 18.83
N ILE A 63 9.80 -0.62 20.04
CA ILE A 63 8.63 -1.37 20.52
C ILE A 63 7.43 -1.10 19.60
N ARG A 64 7.16 0.15 19.25
CA ARG A 64 6.07 0.51 18.35
C ARG A 64 6.23 -0.08 16.95
N ALA A 65 7.43 -0.15 16.40
CA ALA A 65 7.68 -0.84 15.13
C ALA A 65 7.33 -2.34 15.22
N GLY A 66 7.59 -2.98 16.36
CA GLY A 66 7.14 -4.34 16.65
C GLY A 66 5.60 -4.46 16.79
N ASP A 67 4.96 -3.49 17.43
CA ASP A 67 3.50 -3.42 17.51
C ASP A 67 2.87 -3.26 16.12
N LEU A 68 3.47 -2.47 15.23
CA LEU A 68 3.05 -2.32 13.85
C LEU A 68 3.09 -3.65 13.09
N ALA A 69 4.19 -4.40 13.24
CA ALA A 69 4.32 -5.73 12.65
C ALA A 69 3.27 -6.71 13.20
N THR A 70 2.96 -6.62 14.50
CA THR A 70 1.90 -7.43 15.13
C THR A 70 0.52 -7.07 14.59
N PHE A 71 0.21 -5.78 14.45
CA PHE A 71 -1.04 -5.28 13.90
C PHE A 71 -1.23 -5.73 12.44
N LEU A 72 -0.15 -5.71 11.65
CA LEU A 72 -0.14 -6.04 10.22
C LEU A 72 0.24 -7.50 9.93
N LYS A 73 0.28 -8.39 10.92
CA LYS A 73 0.78 -9.77 10.78
C LYS A 73 0.13 -10.61 9.66
N ASN A 74 -1.12 -10.28 9.32
CA ASN A 74 -1.89 -10.98 8.29
C ASN A 74 -1.88 -10.27 6.92
N VAL A 75 -1.17 -9.14 6.80
CA VAL A 75 -1.07 -8.35 5.57
C VAL A 75 0.24 -8.72 4.86
N LYS A 76 0.13 -9.08 3.57
CA LYS A 76 1.30 -9.34 2.73
C LYS A 76 1.58 -8.10 1.89
N PHE A 77 2.75 -7.48 2.09
CA PHE A 77 3.15 -6.30 1.35
C PHE A 77 3.95 -6.68 0.10
N ASP A 78 3.64 -6.05 -1.04
CA ASP A 78 4.41 -6.17 -2.27
C ASP A 78 5.63 -5.22 -2.26
N VAL A 79 5.50 -4.06 -1.60
CA VAL A 79 6.54 -3.03 -1.51
C VAL A 79 6.31 -2.10 -0.31
N GLY A 80 7.40 -1.61 0.26
CA GLY A 80 7.41 -0.53 1.24
C GLY A 80 7.95 0.76 0.64
N TYR A 81 7.52 1.89 1.19
CA TYR A 81 8.07 3.21 0.89
C TYR A 81 8.43 3.94 2.17
N SER A 82 9.56 4.64 2.16
CA SER A 82 10.01 5.50 3.25
C SER A 82 10.69 6.75 2.70
N THR A 83 10.88 7.75 3.53
CA THR A 83 11.89 8.77 3.22
C THR A 83 13.29 8.25 3.55
N ALA A 84 14.33 8.99 3.15
CA ALA A 84 15.72 8.61 3.42
C ALA A 84 16.14 8.66 4.91
N TYR A 85 15.30 9.19 5.80
CA TYR A 85 15.61 9.26 7.23
C TYR A 85 15.60 7.86 7.89
N LYS A 86 16.53 7.62 8.82
CA LYS A 86 16.65 6.34 9.54
C LYS A 86 15.35 5.93 10.21
N ARG A 87 14.71 6.85 10.92
CA ARG A 87 13.45 6.60 11.64
C ARG A 87 12.32 6.08 10.74
N THR A 88 12.20 6.57 9.49
CA THR A 88 11.17 6.04 8.57
C THR A 88 11.50 4.65 8.07
N HIS A 89 12.78 4.34 7.81
CA HIS A 89 13.21 2.99 7.47
C HIS A 89 12.99 2.02 8.64
N GLN A 90 13.50 2.38 9.81
CA GLN A 90 13.46 1.56 11.02
C GLN A 90 12.05 1.24 11.51
N THR A 91 11.07 2.11 11.21
CA THR A 91 9.66 1.82 11.48
C THR A 91 9.16 0.61 10.69
N LEU A 92 9.73 0.35 9.52
CA LEU A 92 9.35 -0.75 8.64
C LEU A 92 10.18 -2.03 8.86
N ASP A 93 11.28 -1.98 9.60
CA ASP A 93 12.25 -3.08 9.74
C ASP A 93 11.65 -4.36 10.35
N SER A 94 10.59 -4.23 11.16
CA SER A 94 9.92 -5.38 11.79
C SER A 94 8.89 -6.07 10.87
N LEU A 95 8.61 -5.51 9.69
CA LEU A 95 7.65 -6.07 8.73
C LEU A 95 8.35 -6.94 7.68
N ILE A 96 7.66 -7.96 7.20
CA ILE A 96 8.12 -8.75 6.05
C ILE A 96 7.74 -8.03 4.76
N ILE A 97 8.69 -7.27 4.22
CA ILE A 97 8.53 -6.47 3.00
C ILE A 97 9.65 -6.83 2.02
N PRO A 98 9.35 -7.23 0.76
CA PRO A 98 10.38 -7.64 -0.20
C PRO A 98 11.41 -6.55 -0.53
N LYS A 99 10.99 -5.29 -0.53
CA LYS A 99 11.84 -4.13 -0.80
C LYS A 99 11.22 -2.85 -0.24
N VAL A 100 12.06 -1.93 0.20
CA VAL A 100 11.67 -0.56 0.59
C VAL A 100 12.28 0.44 -0.38
N ILE A 101 11.48 1.37 -0.89
CA ILE A 101 11.89 2.37 -1.88
C ILE A 101 11.82 3.77 -1.25
N ASN A 102 12.85 4.57 -1.49
CA ASN A 102 12.85 5.95 -1.02
C ASN A 102 11.99 6.84 -1.91
N TYR A 103 11.11 7.62 -1.29
CA TYR A 103 10.36 8.70 -1.94
C TYR A 103 10.76 10.07 -1.37
N THR A 104 10.57 11.11 -2.18
CA THR A 104 10.95 12.49 -1.84
C THR A 104 9.76 13.37 -1.50
N ASP A 105 8.60 13.11 -2.08
CA ASP A 105 7.39 13.90 -1.89
C ASP A 105 6.12 13.05 -2.09
N PRO A 106 4.97 13.47 -1.53
CA PRO A 106 3.71 12.73 -1.62
C PRO A 106 3.23 12.47 -3.06
N LYS A 107 3.47 13.40 -3.98
CA LYS A 107 2.98 13.29 -5.36
C LYS A 107 3.78 12.26 -6.15
N SER A 108 5.11 12.31 -6.08
CA SER A 108 5.97 11.31 -6.74
C SER A 108 5.77 9.90 -6.18
N LEU A 109 5.51 9.79 -4.87
CA LEU A 109 5.10 8.54 -4.23
C LEU A 109 3.80 8.00 -4.86
N ALA A 110 2.74 8.82 -4.91
CA ALA A 110 1.44 8.39 -5.45
C ALA A 110 1.54 8.02 -6.94
N ASP A 111 2.25 8.83 -7.73
CA ASP A 111 2.50 8.57 -9.16
C ASP A 111 3.27 7.24 -9.34
N SER A 112 4.27 6.97 -8.51
CA SER A 112 5.06 5.72 -8.53
C SER A 112 4.21 4.49 -8.18
N VAL A 113 3.36 4.59 -7.15
CA VAL A 113 2.46 3.50 -6.74
C VAL A 113 1.41 3.22 -7.81
N LYS A 114 0.74 4.26 -8.34
CA LYS A 114 -0.26 4.11 -9.41
C LYS A 114 0.34 3.46 -10.67
N LYS A 115 1.57 3.85 -11.03
CA LYS A 115 2.24 3.34 -12.23
C LYS A 115 2.76 1.91 -12.09
N ASN A 116 3.38 1.58 -10.94
CA ASN A 116 4.17 0.36 -10.82
C ASN A 116 3.54 -0.72 -9.91
N TYR A 117 2.55 -0.34 -9.10
CA TYR A 117 1.97 -1.18 -8.04
C TYR A 117 0.43 -1.13 -8.05
N SER A 118 -0.16 -0.98 -9.24
CA SER A 118 -1.62 -1.10 -9.41
C SER A 118 -2.11 -2.51 -9.02
N GLY A 119 -3.16 -2.60 -8.20
CA GLY A 119 -3.69 -3.85 -7.66
C GLY A 119 -2.82 -4.51 -6.58
N LYS A 120 -1.82 -3.80 -6.03
CA LYS A 120 -0.88 -4.31 -5.03
C LYS A 120 -1.16 -3.78 -3.62
N THR A 121 -0.49 -4.36 -2.64
CA THR A 121 -0.52 -3.89 -1.24
C THR A 121 0.79 -3.19 -0.89
N VAL A 122 0.70 -1.93 -0.49
CA VAL A 122 1.84 -1.04 -0.22
C VAL A 122 1.80 -0.55 1.23
N ILE A 123 2.95 -0.43 1.87
CA ILE A 123 3.11 0.26 3.17
C ILE A 123 4.01 1.48 3.01
N VAL A 124 3.68 2.58 3.66
CA VAL A 124 4.41 3.84 3.61
C VAL A 124 4.70 4.33 5.02
N ALA A 125 5.97 4.58 5.34
CA ALA A 125 6.40 5.28 6.54
C ALA A 125 6.77 6.74 6.23
N ALA A 126 6.04 7.67 6.84
CA ALA A 126 6.10 9.10 6.55
C ALA A 126 6.35 9.93 7.83
N HIS A 127 6.13 11.25 7.76
CA HIS A 127 6.27 12.19 8.88
C HIS A 127 4.90 12.79 9.25
N SER A 128 4.75 13.35 10.45
CA SER A 128 3.48 13.93 10.95
C SER A 128 2.85 14.90 9.93
N ASN A 129 3.68 15.75 9.32
CA ASN A 129 3.25 16.74 8.35
C ASN A 129 2.93 16.19 6.95
N THR A 130 3.41 15.00 6.59
CA THR A 130 3.27 14.46 5.21
C THR A 130 2.28 13.30 5.11
N VAL A 131 1.90 12.66 6.22
CA VAL A 131 0.91 11.55 6.20
C VAL A 131 -0.40 11.97 5.54
N LEU A 132 -0.96 13.13 5.91
CA LEU A 132 -2.24 13.60 5.35
C LEU A 132 -2.10 14.07 3.89
N GLU A 133 -0.95 14.63 3.51
CA GLU A 133 -0.66 15.01 2.12
C GLU A 133 -0.56 13.78 1.21
N ILE A 134 0.02 12.68 1.72
CA ILE A 134 0.04 11.39 1.01
C ILE A 134 -1.38 10.88 0.80
N ILE A 135 -2.25 10.99 1.80
CA ILE A 135 -3.66 10.59 1.67
C ILE A 135 -4.34 11.36 0.52
N GLU A 136 -4.13 12.67 0.45
CA GLU A 136 -4.66 13.52 -0.60
C GLU A 136 -4.07 13.21 -1.98
N ALA A 137 -2.77 12.92 -2.06
CA ALA A 137 -2.10 12.55 -3.29
C ALA A 137 -2.68 11.26 -3.92
N PHE A 138 -3.20 10.35 -3.09
CA PHE A 138 -3.96 9.17 -3.53
C PHE A 138 -5.45 9.45 -3.85
N GLY A 139 -5.91 10.69 -3.73
CA GLY A 139 -7.30 11.09 -3.95
C GLY A 139 -8.22 10.75 -2.77
N GLY A 140 -7.65 10.58 -1.58
CA GLY A 140 -8.39 10.39 -0.33
C GLY A 140 -8.74 11.72 0.34
N LYS A 141 -9.84 11.74 1.12
CA LYS A 141 -10.15 12.86 2.01
C LYS A 141 -9.37 12.69 3.31
N ARG A 142 -8.83 13.78 3.86
CA ARG A 142 -8.18 13.77 5.18
C ARG A 142 -9.20 13.31 6.24
N PRO A 143 -8.87 12.28 7.05
CA PRO A 143 -9.75 11.80 8.12
C PRO A 143 -9.66 12.64 9.41
N MET A 144 -8.77 13.64 9.44
CA MET A 144 -8.56 14.61 10.52
C MET A 144 -7.81 15.84 9.96
N GLU A 145 -7.78 16.94 10.70
CA GLU A 145 -7.18 18.20 10.22
C GLU A 145 -5.65 18.14 10.14
N MET A 146 -5.02 17.63 11.19
CA MET A 146 -3.57 17.52 11.32
C MET A 146 -3.18 16.36 12.24
N LEU A 147 -1.97 15.82 12.06
CA LEU A 147 -1.30 15.00 13.07
C LEU A 147 -0.38 15.89 13.90
N THR A 148 -0.39 15.69 15.21
CA THR A 148 0.59 16.31 16.11
C THR A 148 1.92 15.55 16.09
N ASP A 149 2.96 16.14 16.66
CA ASP A 149 4.26 15.49 16.81
C ASP A 149 4.27 14.33 17.83
N ASP A 150 3.16 14.08 18.52
CA ASP A 150 3.00 12.97 19.46
C ASP A 150 2.03 11.88 18.93
N ASP A 151 1.43 12.10 17.75
CA ASP A 151 0.52 11.14 17.10
C ASP A 151 1.27 10.01 16.39
N TYR A 152 1.88 9.09 17.14
CA TYR A 152 2.64 7.96 16.59
C TYR A 152 1.79 6.70 16.32
N ASP A 153 0.60 6.63 16.89
CA ASP A 153 -0.24 5.42 16.97
C ASP A 153 -1.29 5.31 15.85
N TYR A 154 -1.42 6.32 14.97
CA TYR A 154 -2.36 6.24 13.85
C TYR A 154 -1.81 5.43 12.68
N ILE A 155 -2.71 4.66 12.07
CA ILE A 155 -2.51 4.00 10.79
C ILE A 155 -3.69 4.28 9.86
N PHE A 156 -3.39 4.56 8.60
CA PHE A 156 -4.39 4.87 7.59
C PHE A 156 -4.35 3.79 6.51
N ARG A 157 -5.51 3.19 6.22
CA ARG A 157 -5.67 2.25 5.10
C ARG A 157 -6.46 2.92 3.98
N LEU A 158 -5.86 2.96 2.80
CA LEU A 158 -6.41 3.56 1.60
C LEU A 158 -6.72 2.46 0.60
N THR A 159 -8.01 2.33 0.26
CA THR A 159 -8.45 1.52 -0.88
C THR A 159 -8.51 2.43 -2.09
N VAL A 160 -7.48 2.38 -2.94
CA VAL A 160 -7.31 3.22 -4.12
C VAL A 160 -7.92 2.55 -5.34
N LYS A 161 -8.79 3.29 -6.04
CA LYS A 161 -9.36 2.90 -7.33
C LYS A 161 -9.37 4.13 -8.24
N ASP A 162 -8.68 4.01 -9.38
CA ASP A 162 -8.43 5.11 -10.30
C ASP A 162 -7.78 6.30 -9.54
N ASP A 163 -8.38 7.49 -9.59
CA ASP A 163 -7.91 8.69 -8.91
C ASP A 163 -8.64 8.99 -7.58
N LYS A 164 -9.27 7.99 -6.97
CA LYS A 164 -9.98 8.15 -5.69
C LYS A 164 -9.54 7.09 -4.69
N ALA A 165 -9.47 7.49 -3.42
CA ALA A 165 -9.20 6.56 -2.32
C ALA A 165 -10.28 6.65 -1.25
N LYS A 166 -10.74 5.48 -0.77
CA LYS A 166 -11.48 5.38 0.49
C LYS A 166 -10.49 5.25 1.63
N VAL A 167 -10.62 6.09 2.65
CA VAL A 167 -9.67 6.16 3.77
C VAL A 167 -10.33 5.56 5.01
N LYS A 168 -9.68 4.60 5.65
CA LYS A 168 -10.01 4.12 7.00
C LYS A 168 -8.88 4.54 7.94
N LYS A 169 -9.22 5.25 9.02
CA LYS A 169 -8.32 5.54 10.14
C LYS A 169 -8.44 4.42 11.18
N ASP A 170 -7.32 3.99 11.73
CA ASP A 170 -7.24 3.06 12.86
C ASP A 170 -6.09 3.47 13.80
N GLN A 171 -5.97 2.79 14.93
CA GLN A 171 -4.84 2.94 15.86
C GLN A 171 -4.16 1.60 16.11
N TYR A 172 -2.86 1.61 16.43
CA TYR A 172 -2.08 0.42 16.73
C TYR A 172 -1.08 0.66 17.86
N GLY A 173 -0.67 -0.44 18.51
CA GLY A 173 0.24 -0.39 19.65
C GLY A 173 -0.35 0.36 20.84
N ARG A 174 0.53 0.86 21.70
CA ARG A 174 0.12 1.67 22.86
C ARG A 174 -0.48 3.01 22.39
N PRO A 175 -1.74 3.35 22.78
CA PRO A 175 -2.34 4.63 22.46
C PRO A 175 -1.58 5.80 23.07
N HIS A 176 -1.50 6.91 22.33
CA HIS A 176 -0.87 8.14 22.82
C HIS A 176 -1.89 9.10 23.45
N HIS A 177 -3.14 9.08 22.98
CA HIS A 177 -4.24 9.87 23.54
C HIS A 177 -5.21 8.93 24.26
N LEU A 178 -5.31 9.06 25.59
CA LEU A 178 -6.35 8.46 26.42
C LEU A 178 -7.33 9.55 26.89
#